data_AF-A0A2R9APQ5-F1
#
_entry.id   AF-A0A2R9APQ5-F1
#
_cell.length_a   1.000
_cell.length_b   1.000
_cell.length_c   1.000
_cell.angle_alpha   90.00
_cell.angle_beta   90.00
_cell.angle_gamma   90.00
#
_symmetry.space_group_name_H-M   'P 1'
#
loop_
_entity.id
_entity.type
_entity.pdbx_description
1 polymer ?
#
loop_
_entity_poly.entity_id
_entity_poly.type
_entity_poly.pdbx_seq_one_letter_code
_entity_poly.pdbx_strand_id
1 'polypeptide(L)'
;MAAVAAGGLVGKGRDISLAALQRHDPYINRIVDVASQVALYTFGHRANEWEKTDVEGTLFVYTRSASPKHGFTIMNRLSMENRTEPITKDLDFQLQDPFLLYRNARYEETETPVRRQIV
;
A
#
# COMPACT_ATOMS: atom_id res chain seq x y z
N MET A 1 -1.88 -18.75 -18.66
CA MET A 1 -2.26 -17.88 -19.80
C MET A 1 -3.44 -17.01 -19.38
N ALA A 2 -3.18 -15.77 -18.97
CA ALA A 2 -4.09 -14.62 -19.10
C ALA A 2 -3.38 -13.39 -18.52
N ALA A 3 -2.60 -12.72 -19.36
CA ALA A 3 -2.22 -11.34 -19.14
C ALA A 3 -3.43 -10.46 -19.48
N VAL A 4 -3.75 -9.49 -18.62
CA VAL A 4 -4.55 -8.34 -19.01
C VAL A 4 -3.85 -7.08 -18.53
N ALA A 5 -3.06 -6.53 -19.44
CA ALA A 5 -2.49 -5.19 -19.35
C ALA A 5 -3.63 -4.17 -19.37
N ALA A 6 -3.89 -3.52 -18.24
CA ALA A 6 -4.78 -2.36 -18.16
C ALA A 6 -4.02 -1.09 -18.57
N GLY A 7 -3.70 -0.96 -19.86
CA GLY A 7 -2.89 0.15 -20.39
C GLY A 7 -3.68 1.36 -20.95
N GLY A 8 -5.02 1.35 -20.94
CA GLY A 8 -5.81 2.25 -21.81
C GLY A 8 -6.43 3.51 -21.19
N LEU A 9 -6.70 3.55 -19.88
CA LEU A 9 -7.44 4.65 -19.21
C LEU A 9 -6.59 5.42 -18.17
N VAL A 10 -5.30 5.11 -18.16
CA VAL A 10 -4.38 5.31 -17.03
C VAL A 10 -3.93 6.78 -16.85
N GLY A 11 -4.12 7.66 -17.84
CA GLY A 11 -3.67 9.06 -17.77
C GLY A 11 -4.50 9.94 -16.81
N LYS A 12 -5.80 10.12 -17.08
CA LYS A 12 -6.65 11.04 -16.31
C LYS A 12 -6.95 10.55 -14.88
N GLY A 13 -7.09 9.23 -14.70
CA GLY A 13 -7.30 8.65 -13.38
C GLY A 13 -6.11 8.88 -12.45
N ARG A 14 -4.88 8.79 -12.98
CA ARG A 14 -3.65 9.06 -12.22
C ARG A 14 -3.53 10.50 -11.78
N ASP A 15 -3.97 11.46 -12.58
CA ASP A 15 -3.92 12.89 -12.20
C ASP A 15 -4.88 13.20 -11.04
N ILE A 16 -6.09 12.65 -11.08
CA ILE A 16 -7.06 12.80 -9.99
C ILE A 16 -6.56 12.10 -8.72
N SER A 17 -6.02 10.89 -8.85
CA SER A 17 -5.43 10.16 -7.73
C SER A 17 -4.20 10.86 -7.16
N LEU A 18 -3.35 11.45 -7.99
CA LEU A 18 -2.17 12.20 -7.54
C LEU A 18 -2.58 13.43 -6.75
N ALA A 19 -3.57 14.21 -7.24
CA ALA A 19 -4.09 15.35 -6.51
C ALA A 19 -4.72 14.95 -5.17
N ALA A 20 -5.43 13.82 -5.12
CA ALA A 20 -5.98 13.28 -3.87
C ALA A 20 -4.88 12.87 -2.88
N LEU A 21 -3.83 12.19 -3.35
CA LEU A 21 -2.68 11.82 -2.52
C LEU A 21 -1.91 13.06 -2.02
N GLN A 22 -1.72 14.07 -2.87
CA GLN A 22 -1.03 15.32 -2.52
C GLN A 22 -1.78 16.16 -1.47
N ARG A 23 -3.11 16.02 -1.36
CA ARG A 23 -3.88 16.64 -0.27
C ARG A 23 -3.53 16.08 1.10
N HIS A 24 -3.15 14.80 1.17
CA HIS A 24 -2.72 14.16 2.41
C HIS A 24 -1.21 14.31 2.65
N ASP A 25 -0.40 14.29 1.58
CA ASP A 25 1.04 14.47 1.66
C ASP A 25 1.56 15.35 0.50
N PRO A 26 1.87 16.64 0.74
CA PRO A 26 2.30 17.56 -0.30
C PRO A 26 3.68 17.23 -0.86
N TYR A 27 4.44 16.34 -0.22
CA TYR A 27 5.75 15.92 -0.72
C TYR A 27 5.66 14.87 -1.83
N ILE A 28 4.47 14.32 -2.11
CA ILE A 28 4.28 13.34 -3.18
C ILE A 28 4.52 14.01 -4.54
N ASN A 29 5.51 13.49 -5.27
CA ASN A 29 5.95 14.03 -6.55
C ASN A 29 5.24 13.35 -7.73
N ARG A 30 5.23 12.02 -7.76
CA ARG A 30 4.61 11.25 -8.85
C ARG A 30 4.16 9.86 -8.40
N ILE A 31 3.13 9.34 -9.05
CA ILE A 31 2.73 7.93 -8.94
C ILE A 31 3.61 7.08 -9.87
N VAL A 32 4.36 6.16 -9.28
CA VAL A 32 5.20 5.16 -9.97
C VAL A 32 4.31 4.08 -10.56
N ASP A 33 3.45 3.47 -9.76
CA ASP A 33 2.60 2.35 -10.18
C ASP A 33 1.28 2.28 -9.41
N VAL A 34 0.33 1.51 -9.94
CA VAL A 34 -1.03 1.37 -9.41
C VAL A 34 -1.51 -0.09 -9.51
N ALA A 35 -2.02 -0.64 -8.42
CA ALA A 35 -2.78 -1.89 -8.43
C ALA A 35 -4.26 -1.60 -8.11
N SER A 36 -5.16 -1.98 -9.02
CA SER A 36 -6.57 -1.54 -8.99
C SER A 36 -7.42 -2.19 -7.90
N GLN A 37 -7.06 -3.37 -7.43
CA GLN A 37 -7.79 -4.07 -6.39
C GLN A 37 -6.78 -4.77 -5.50
N VAL A 38 -6.75 -4.36 -4.24
CA VAL A 38 -5.96 -5.00 -3.20
C VAL A 38 -6.77 -5.12 -1.93
N ALA A 39 -6.51 -6.16 -1.15
CA ALA A 39 -7.02 -6.33 0.21
C ALA A 39 -5.84 -6.52 1.18
N LEU A 40 -5.92 -5.87 2.33
CA LEU A 40 -4.91 -5.98 3.38
C LEU A 40 -5.32 -7.01 4.42
N TYR A 41 -4.35 -7.82 4.83
CA TYR A 41 -4.46 -8.78 5.91
C TYR A 41 -3.35 -8.52 6.94
N THR A 42 -3.65 -8.79 8.21
CA THR A 42 -2.69 -8.70 9.31
C THR A 42 -2.54 -10.06 9.96
N PHE A 43 -1.35 -10.37 10.46
CA PHE A 43 -1.10 -11.62 11.14
C PHE A 43 -1.42 -11.50 12.65
N GLY A 44 -2.48 -12.17 13.09
CA GLY A 44 -2.89 -12.22 14.49
C GLY A 44 -2.01 -13.18 15.29
N HIS A 45 -1.11 -12.67 16.13
CA HIS A 45 -0.24 -13.54 16.96
C HIS A 45 -1.00 -14.41 17.96
N ARG A 46 -2.18 -13.97 18.42
CA ARG A 46 -2.97 -14.71 19.41
C ARG A 46 -3.61 -15.96 18.81
N ALA A 47 -4.18 -15.83 17.62
CA ALA A 47 -4.84 -16.91 16.90
C ALA A 47 -3.90 -17.64 15.93
N ASN A 48 -2.68 -17.11 15.71
CA ASN A 48 -1.69 -17.62 14.77
C ASN A 48 -2.25 -17.77 13.34
N GLU A 49 -3.11 -16.82 12.94
CA GLU A 49 -3.81 -16.83 11.66
C GLU A 49 -3.79 -15.45 10.99
N TRP A 50 -4.14 -15.43 9.70
CA TRP A 50 -4.30 -14.19 8.95
C TRP A 50 -5.71 -13.66 9.12
N GLU A 51 -5.82 -12.42 9.58
CA GLU A 51 -7.07 -11.73 9.79
C GLU A 51 -7.25 -10.68 8.68
N LYS A 52 -8.40 -10.72 7.99
CA LYS A 52 -8.74 -9.71 6.98
C LYS A 52 -8.96 -8.37 7.68
N THR A 53 -8.30 -7.32 7.23
CA THR A 53 -8.57 -5.97 7.74
C THR A 53 -9.73 -5.33 6.96
N ASP A 54 -10.20 -4.17 7.43
CA ASP A 54 -11.20 -3.34 6.76
C ASP A 54 -10.62 -2.47 5.61
N VAL A 55 -9.38 -2.74 5.19
CA VAL A 55 -8.67 -1.99 4.16
C VAL A 55 -8.69 -2.76 2.85
N GLU A 56 -9.55 -2.32 1.93
CA GLU A 56 -9.67 -2.89 0.59
C GLU A 56 -9.85 -1.76 -0.44
N GLY A 57 -9.05 -1.75 -1.51
CA GLY A 57 -9.15 -0.69 -2.49
C GLY A 57 -8.02 -0.64 -3.51
N THR A 58 -7.55 0.56 -3.82
CA THR A 58 -6.50 0.79 -4.84
C THR A 58 -5.17 1.04 -4.17
N LEU A 59 -4.12 0.30 -4.53
CA LEU A 59 -2.76 0.57 -4.09
C LEU A 59 -2.07 1.53 -5.06
N PHE A 60 -1.48 2.59 -4.52
CA PHE A 60 -0.65 3.54 -5.25
C PHE A 60 0.78 3.49 -4.71
N VAL A 61 1.75 3.27 -5.60
CA VAL A 61 3.18 3.43 -5.29
C VAL A 61 3.61 4.78 -5.82
N TYR A 62 4.35 5.56 -5.02
CA TYR A 62 4.73 6.92 -5.39
C TYR A 62 6.14 7.30 -4.91
N THR A 63 6.69 8.33 -5.52
CA THR A 63 7.92 8.98 -5.04
C THR A 63 7.62 10.29 -4.35
N ARG A 64 8.50 10.68 -3.42
CA ARG A 64 8.40 11.89 -2.60
C ARG A 64 9.63 12.77 -2.79
N SER A 65 9.43 14.09 -2.66
CA SER A 65 10.50 15.09 -2.68
C SER A 65 11.27 15.12 -1.36
N ALA A 66 10.65 14.73 -0.24
CA ALA A 66 11.26 14.58 1.08
C ALA A 66 11.57 13.11 1.42
N SER A 67 12.37 12.89 2.47
CA SER A 67 12.58 11.54 3.03
C SER A 67 11.35 11.09 3.83
N PRO A 68 10.98 9.80 3.82
CA PRO A 68 11.44 8.74 2.92
C PRO A 68 11.03 9.01 1.47
N LYS A 69 11.92 8.70 0.51
CA LYS A 69 11.77 9.08 -0.92
C LYS A 69 10.71 8.27 -1.67
N HIS A 70 10.27 7.16 -1.10
CA HIS A 70 9.29 6.26 -1.69
C HIS A 70 8.26 5.89 -0.63
N GLY A 71 7.04 5.61 -1.07
CA GLY A 71 5.95 5.19 -0.22
C GLY A 71 4.88 4.51 -1.05
N PHE A 72 3.98 3.83 -0.37
CA PHE A 72 2.74 3.38 -0.97
C PHE A 72 1.54 3.67 -0.08
N THR A 73 0.39 3.84 -0.70
CA THR A 73 -0.88 4.03 -0.01
C THR A 73 -1.92 3.11 -0.61
N ILE A 74 -2.64 2.38 0.23
CA ILE A 74 -3.89 1.72 -0.12
C ILE A 74 -5.02 2.72 0.18
N MET A 75 -5.62 3.25 -0.88
CA MET A 75 -6.79 4.09 -0.80
C MET A 75 -8.01 3.20 -0.60
N ASN A 76 -8.55 3.23 0.62
CA ASN A 76 -9.64 2.35 1.03
C ASN A 76 -10.93 2.77 0.32
N ARG A 77 -11.69 1.78 -0.15
CA ARG A 77 -13.02 1.99 -0.76
C ARG A 77 -14.15 1.71 0.23
N LEU A 78 -13.86 1.02 1.33
CA LEU A 78 -14.82 0.66 2.36
C LEU A 78 -14.98 1.76 3.41
N SER A 79 -13.92 2.53 3.66
CA SER A 79 -13.91 3.64 4.63
C SER A 79 -12.99 4.78 4.17
N MET A 80 -12.97 5.88 4.91
CA MET A 80 -12.03 6.99 4.69
C MET A 80 -10.63 6.72 5.28
N GLU A 81 -10.43 5.56 5.93
CA GLU A 81 -9.17 5.20 6.57
C GLU A 81 -8.25 4.50 5.57
N ASN A 82 -7.34 5.29 4.99
CA ASN A 82 -6.34 4.81 4.05
C ASN A 82 -5.14 4.22 4.80
N ARG A 83 -4.52 3.18 4.25
CA ARG A 83 -3.26 2.66 4.78
C ARG A 83 -2.09 3.24 4.00
N THR A 84 -1.29 4.09 4.65
CA THR A 84 -0.06 4.64 4.08
C THR A 84 1.15 4.04 4.75
N GLU A 85 2.11 3.55 3.97
CA GLU A 85 3.35 2.96 4.47
C GLU A 85 4.56 3.61 3.79
N PRO A 86 5.47 4.23 4.56
CA PRO A 86 6.73 4.71 4.03
C PRO A 86 7.63 3.54 3.63
N ILE A 87 8.27 3.61 2.46
CA ILE A 87 9.27 2.63 2.05
C ILE A 87 10.62 3.09 2.60
N THR A 88 10.99 2.57 3.77
CA THR A 88 12.29 2.78 4.43
C THR A 88 13.18 1.55 4.26
N LYS A 89 14.44 1.64 4.72
CA LYS A 89 15.38 0.51 4.69
C LYS A 89 14.98 -0.64 5.62
N ASP A 90 14.13 -0.33 6.58
CA ASP A 90 13.68 -1.27 7.61
C ASP A 90 12.35 -1.94 7.23
N LEU A 91 11.81 -1.60 6.05
CA LEU A 91 10.64 -2.26 5.48
C LEU A 91 11.07 -3.48 4.69
N ASP A 92 10.77 -4.67 5.24
CA ASP A 92 11.06 -5.93 4.58
C ASP A 92 9.89 -6.36 3.71
N PHE A 93 10.18 -6.79 2.48
CA PHE A 93 9.20 -7.35 1.55
C PHE A 93 9.53 -8.80 1.21
N GLN A 94 8.49 -9.62 1.09
CA GLN A 94 8.59 -10.98 0.58
C GLN A 94 7.44 -11.23 -0.40
N LEU A 95 7.78 -11.55 -1.65
CA LEU A 95 6.81 -11.99 -2.64
C LEU A 95 6.55 -13.49 -2.46
N GLN A 96 5.29 -13.86 -2.27
CA GLN A 96 4.81 -15.24 -2.31
C GLN A 96 3.62 -15.28 -3.27
N ASP A 97 3.91 -15.40 -4.57
CA ASP A 97 2.89 -15.31 -5.62
C ASP A 97 1.63 -16.13 -5.29
N PRO A 98 0.42 -15.54 -5.35
CA PRO A 98 0.09 -14.19 -5.87
C PRO A 98 0.15 -13.04 -4.84
N PHE A 99 0.73 -13.25 -3.65
CA PHE A 99 0.67 -12.34 -2.51
C PHE A 99 1.97 -11.56 -2.26
N LEU A 100 1.85 -10.30 -1.83
CA LEU A 100 2.97 -9.49 -1.33
C LEU A 100 2.91 -9.38 0.19
N LEU A 101 3.87 -9.99 0.87
CA LEU A 101 4.02 -9.85 2.32
C LEU A 101 4.98 -8.70 2.62
N TYR A 102 4.66 -7.93 3.65
CA TYR A 102 5.57 -6.91 4.15
C TYR A 102 5.58 -6.85 5.68
N ARG A 103 6.70 -6.42 6.23
CA ARG A 103 6.90 -6.21 7.66
C ARG A 103 7.48 -4.82 7.88
N ASN A 104 6.74 -3.98 8.59
CA ASN A 104 7.22 -2.66 8.96
C ASN A 104 8.10 -2.76 10.23
N ALA A 105 9.26 -2.12 10.22
CA ALA A 105 10.04 -1.95 11.44
C ALA A 105 9.41 -0.86 12.30
N ARG A 106 8.59 -1.30 13.27
CA ARG A 106 8.15 -0.53 14.44
C ARG A 106 7.63 0.87 14.13
N TYR A 107 6.37 0.95 13.70
CA TYR A 107 5.59 2.21 13.71
C TYR A 107 4.28 2.12 14.50
N GLU A 108 4.10 1.06 15.28
CA GLU A 108 3.01 0.95 16.24
C GLU A 108 3.63 0.72 17.61
N GLU A 109 3.06 1.34 18.65
CA GLU A 109 3.52 1.38 20.06
C GLU A 109 3.69 -0.01 20.71
N THR A 110 3.41 -1.07 19.95
CA THR A 110 3.65 -2.47 20.28
C THR A 110 5.07 -2.88 19.89
N GLU A 111 5.85 -3.40 20.85
CA GLU A 111 7.25 -3.82 20.67
C GLU A 111 7.49 -4.89 19.57
N THR A 112 6.42 -5.45 18.98
CA THR A 112 6.45 -6.51 17.99
C THR A 112 6.16 -5.99 16.58
N PRO A 113 6.99 -6.33 15.58
CA PRO A 113 6.76 -5.93 14.19
C PRO A 113 5.53 -6.65 13.62
N VAL A 114 4.60 -5.89 13.04
CA VAL A 114 3.38 -6.41 12.43
C VAL A 114 3.69 -6.99 11.06
N ARG A 115 3.24 -8.22 10.81
CA ARG A 115 3.30 -8.86 9.49
C ARG A 115 2.00 -8.59 8.76
N ARG A 116 2.10 -8.11 7.53
CA ARG A 116 0.96 -7.80 6.68
C ARG A 116 1.09 -8.49 5.33
N GLN A 117 -0.05 -8.76 4.73
CA GLN A 117 -0.15 -9.38 3.43
C GLN A 117 -1.11 -8.55 2.57
N ILE A 118 -0.69 -8.28 1.35
CA ILE A 118 -1.48 -7.64 0.30
C ILE A 118 -1.84 -8.71 -0.71
N VAL A 119 -3.14 -8.88 -0.94
CA VAL A 119 -3.75 -9.81 -1.90
C VAL A 119 -4.37 -9.02 -3.03
#